data_AF-A0AA36ICD6-F1
#
_entry.id   AF-A0AA36ICD6-F1
#
_cell.length_a   1.000
_cell.length_b   1.000
_cell.length_c   1.000
_cell.angle_alpha   90.00
_cell.angle_beta   90.00
_cell.angle_gamma   90.00
#
_symmetry.space_group_name_H-M   'P 1'
#
loop_
_entity.id
_entity.type
_entity.pdbx_description
1 polymer ?
#
loop_
_entity_poly.entity_id
_entity_poly.type
_entity_poly.pdbx_seq_one_letter_code
_entity_poly.pdbx_strand_id
1 'polypeptide(L)'
;MLRPCIIFSLLLSGRACSWEWAGVYHAHEAGMLTWTFEKKQTANQYADPSMKVALRSTSSASAAGITAVQTAAEADLNGTLTTVSSGAVLSLNAAYQLQFDADSWISIFKFPVAAESNIAVFAEHFPSEFSDQLSTVIRNDHAEDLSPSHTMACDDHEESTSTDRIGEVIAASLVTALPTLCGVALLAMSCSSGSPTFKTILHFTNSLAAGILLAAALFLLMPEASHMLAVGRTEAEAAAAWGSTCIAGWLLGAISHLAGAVVKKKCGGDSGSENDTKAENDTKAVAIGDEREMPPAKRMMWVLGFPIFTGDFFCNLADGFVLGTAFKACSPSFAWKMAGIIIAHELPQEIADIYTLVFKAGMKWWQATLLNFLCGCAAVLGAIVAYYADIPSEAEGAVLALAGGVFLYVALTELAPSVNHTPESSWPLLTACATITIFIVGAASIGLILLDHEHCSAGGHGHGDSHGDAHGD
;
A
#
# COMPACT_ATOMS: atom_id res chain seq x y z
N MET A 1 4.48 -32.34 4.06
CA MET A 1 3.81 -31.03 3.93
C MET A 1 4.32 -30.15 5.04
N LEU A 2 5.38 -29.40 4.77
CA LEU A 2 6.01 -28.46 5.70
C LEU A 2 5.43 -27.07 5.40
N ARG A 3 4.87 -26.43 6.42
CA ARG A 3 4.28 -25.08 6.35
C ARG A 3 5.40 -24.03 6.16
N PRO A 4 5.25 -23.02 5.28
CA PRO A 4 6.30 -22.02 5.02
C PRO A 4 6.58 -21.03 6.18
N CYS A 5 5.81 -21.06 7.26
CA CYS A 5 5.82 -20.00 8.29
C CYS A 5 6.99 -20.02 9.29
N ILE A 6 7.98 -20.93 9.20
CA ILE A 6 8.99 -21.09 10.29
C ILE A 6 10.38 -20.54 9.93
N ILE A 7 10.67 -20.20 8.66
CA ILE A 7 12.04 -19.80 8.28
C ILE A 7 12.29 -18.28 8.36
N PHE A 8 11.27 -17.44 8.47
CA PHE A 8 11.47 -15.97 8.54
C PHE A 8 11.38 -15.35 9.95
N SER A 9 10.92 -16.09 10.96
CA SER A 9 10.75 -15.58 12.34
C SER A 9 11.98 -15.76 13.25
N LEU A 10 13.12 -16.24 12.74
CA LEU A 10 14.30 -16.58 13.56
C LEU A 10 15.49 -15.59 13.45
N LEU A 11 15.30 -14.41 12.86
CA LEU A 11 16.36 -13.40 12.69
C LEU A 11 16.08 -12.03 13.34
N LEU A 12 14.99 -11.90 14.11
CA LEU A 12 14.69 -10.68 14.87
C LEU A 12 14.87 -10.94 16.36
N SER A 13 16.10 -10.75 16.86
CA SER A 13 16.29 -10.48 18.29
C SER A 13 15.91 -9.03 18.60
N GLY A 14 14.62 -8.70 18.45
CA GLY A 14 14.01 -7.52 19.06
C GLY A 14 13.61 -7.86 20.49
N ARG A 15 13.69 -6.90 21.41
CA ARG A 15 13.26 -7.10 22.80
C ARG A 15 11.79 -7.53 22.82
N ALA A 16 11.47 -8.64 23.45
CA ALA A 16 10.07 -9.06 23.64
C ALA A 16 9.40 -8.13 24.66
N CYS A 17 8.61 -7.19 24.15
CA CYS A 17 7.74 -6.35 24.94
C CYS A 17 6.56 -7.12 25.51
N SER A 18 6.10 -6.75 26.71
CA SER A 18 4.97 -7.40 27.40
C SER A 18 3.62 -6.74 27.09
N TRP A 19 3.63 -5.73 26.23
CA TRP A 19 2.48 -4.96 25.75
C TRP A 19 2.73 -4.55 24.30
N GLU A 20 1.68 -4.38 23.52
CA GLU A 20 1.74 -3.97 22.11
C GLU A 20 1.28 -2.52 21.93
N TRP A 21 0.34 -2.06 22.76
CA TRP A 21 -0.25 -0.73 22.67
C TRP A 21 -0.24 0.01 24.01
N ALA A 22 0.04 1.31 23.97
CA ALA A 22 -0.15 2.22 25.08
C ALA A 22 -0.91 3.47 24.64
N GLY A 23 -1.77 4.00 25.51
CA GLY A 23 -2.49 5.25 25.29
C GLY A 23 -2.57 6.06 26.57
N VAL A 24 -2.43 7.38 26.46
CA VAL A 24 -2.60 8.30 27.59
C VAL A 24 -3.83 9.17 27.41
N TYR A 25 -4.59 9.32 28.48
CA TYR A 25 -5.86 10.06 28.53
C TYR A 25 -5.75 11.17 29.57
N HIS A 26 -6.40 12.28 29.29
CA HIS A 26 -6.61 13.35 30.25
C HIS A 26 -8.06 13.33 30.73
N ALA A 27 -8.28 13.21 32.03
CA ALA A 27 -9.58 13.27 32.67
C ALA A 27 -9.80 14.67 33.26
N HIS A 28 -10.67 15.46 32.65
CA HIS A 28 -11.03 16.80 33.14
C HIS A 28 -11.82 16.74 34.45
N GLU A 29 -12.74 15.77 34.57
CA GLU A 29 -13.61 15.63 35.75
C GLU A 29 -13.30 14.35 36.54
N ALA A 30 -13.62 14.38 37.83
CA ALA A 30 -13.55 13.19 38.67
C ALA A 30 -14.75 12.29 38.38
N GLY A 31 -14.53 10.99 38.21
CA GLY A 31 -15.61 10.07 37.85
C GLY A 31 -15.13 8.65 37.60
N MET A 32 -15.98 7.85 36.99
CA MET A 32 -15.68 6.48 36.59
C MET A 32 -15.57 6.39 35.07
N LEU A 33 -14.39 6.03 34.59
CA LEU A 33 -14.21 5.72 33.19
C LEU A 33 -14.65 4.28 32.91
N THR A 34 -15.44 4.07 31.86
CA THR A 34 -15.91 2.76 31.40
C THR A 34 -15.25 2.41 30.08
N TRP A 35 -14.46 1.35 30.04
CA TRP A 35 -13.82 0.82 28.85
C TRP A 35 -14.59 -0.38 28.32
N THR A 36 -15.00 -0.31 27.05
CA THR A 36 -15.88 -1.30 26.42
C THR A 36 -15.14 -2.08 25.34
N PHE A 37 -15.39 -3.41 25.29
CA PHE A 37 -14.84 -4.35 24.31
C PHE A 37 -15.96 -5.15 23.65
N GLU A 38 -15.84 -5.42 22.36
CA GLU A 38 -16.85 -6.06 21.51
C GLU A 38 -16.32 -7.37 20.89
N LYS A 39 -17.22 -8.33 20.67
CA LYS A 39 -16.93 -9.50 19.81
C LYS A 39 -16.91 -9.12 18.33
N LYS A 40 -16.15 -9.86 17.53
CA LYS A 40 -16.21 -9.73 16.06
C LYS A 40 -17.48 -10.39 15.50
N GLN A 41 -18.27 -9.67 14.69
CA GLN A 41 -19.51 -10.15 14.04
C GLN A 41 -19.27 -11.32 13.10
N THR A 42 -18.14 -11.32 12.42
CA THR A 42 -17.78 -12.39 11.46
C THR A 42 -17.54 -13.74 12.12
N ALA A 43 -17.10 -13.77 13.38
CA ALA A 43 -16.72 -14.99 14.09
C ALA A 43 -17.52 -15.27 15.39
N ASN A 44 -18.35 -14.32 15.83
CA ASN A 44 -19.11 -14.36 17.09
C ASN A 44 -18.24 -14.70 18.32
N GLN A 45 -17.01 -14.21 18.34
CA GLN A 45 -16.03 -14.41 19.42
C GLN A 45 -15.14 -13.17 19.56
N TYR A 46 -14.52 -13.00 20.73
CA TYR A 46 -13.46 -12.01 20.91
C TYR A 46 -12.20 -12.43 20.15
N ALA A 47 -11.31 -11.48 19.85
CA ALA A 47 -10.03 -11.77 19.23
C ALA A 47 -9.19 -12.76 20.07
N ASP A 48 -9.19 -12.54 21.39
CA ASP A 48 -8.68 -13.47 22.41
C ASP A 48 -9.69 -13.58 23.57
N PRO A 49 -9.83 -14.73 24.25
CA PRO A 49 -10.63 -14.84 25.49
C PRO A 49 -10.16 -13.93 26.65
N SER A 50 -8.92 -13.43 26.65
CA SER A 50 -8.41 -12.52 27.68
C SER A 50 -7.39 -11.53 27.15
N MET A 51 -7.11 -10.47 27.91
CA MET A 51 -6.05 -9.50 27.58
C MET A 51 -5.39 -8.97 28.85
N LYS A 52 -4.06 -8.90 28.90
CA LYS A 52 -3.36 -8.23 30.00
C LYS A 52 -3.37 -6.72 29.80
N VAL A 53 -3.58 -5.99 30.89
CA VAL A 53 -3.54 -4.52 30.89
C VAL A 53 -2.85 -3.99 32.13
N ALA A 54 -2.16 -2.85 32.00
CA ALA A 54 -1.67 -2.06 33.12
C ALA A 54 -2.22 -0.63 33.06
N LEU A 55 -2.72 -0.15 34.19
CA LEU A 55 -3.21 1.21 34.37
C LEU A 55 -2.22 1.96 35.24
N ARG A 56 -1.73 3.13 34.79
CA ARG A 56 -0.80 3.97 35.54
C ARG A 56 -1.26 5.42 35.57
N SER A 57 -1.10 6.08 36.70
CA SER A 57 -1.20 7.54 36.76
C SER A 57 0.08 8.16 36.18
N THR A 58 -0.05 9.22 35.40
CA THR A 58 1.10 9.95 34.85
C THR A 58 0.98 11.45 35.02
N SER A 59 2.09 12.17 34.86
CA SER A 59 2.20 13.61 35.08
C SER A 59 1.74 14.44 33.88
N SER A 60 1.67 13.86 32.67
CA SER A 60 1.21 14.55 31.46
C SER A 60 0.47 13.63 30.50
N ALA A 61 -0.51 14.17 29.78
CA ALA A 61 -1.19 13.46 28.69
C ALA A 61 -0.41 13.62 27.36
N SER A 62 0.84 13.17 27.34
CA SER A 62 1.74 13.25 26.19
C SER A 62 2.59 11.98 26.05
N ALA A 63 3.34 11.84 24.95
CA ALA A 63 4.33 10.78 24.75
C ALA A 63 5.27 10.64 25.95
N ALA A 64 5.83 11.76 26.43
CA ALA A 64 6.71 11.78 27.59
C ALA A 64 6.03 11.25 28.87
N GLY A 65 4.71 11.43 28.99
CA GLY A 65 3.91 10.87 30.08
C GLY A 65 3.80 9.35 30.02
N ILE A 66 3.72 8.75 28.84
CA ILE A 66 3.71 7.29 28.65
C ILE A 66 5.10 6.73 28.97
N THR A 67 6.16 7.29 28.37
CA THR A 67 7.54 6.85 28.58
C THR A 67 7.95 6.91 30.05
N ALA A 68 7.50 7.94 30.79
CA ALA A 68 7.81 8.10 32.21
C ALA A 68 7.31 6.94 33.09
N VAL A 69 6.23 6.26 32.69
CA VAL A 69 5.62 5.16 33.47
C VAL A 69 5.77 3.79 32.81
N GLN A 70 6.36 3.72 31.61
CA GLN A 70 6.52 2.50 30.82
C GLN A 70 7.25 1.38 31.57
N THR A 71 8.45 1.65 32.10
CA THR A 71 9.23 0.62 32.81
C THR A 71 8.47 0.05 34.00
N ALA A 72 7.69 0.90 34.68
CA ALA A 72 6.86 0.46 35.79
C ALA A 72 5.68 -0.38 35.28
N ALA A 73 5.02 0.01 34.18
CA ALA A 73 3.94 -0.77 33.58
C ALA A 73 4.41 -2.15 33.10
N GLU A 74 5.59 -2.23 32.46
CA GLU A 74 6.21 -3.49 32.03
C GLU A 74 6.53 -4.42 33.20
N ALA A 75 7.03 -3.87 34.30
CA ALA A 75 7.29 -4.65 35.51
C ALA A 75 5.99 -5.25 36.08
N ASP A 76 4.90 -4.48 36.08
CA ASP A 76 3.59 -4.97 36.54
C ASP A 76 3.01 -6.03 35.60
N LEU A 77 3.11 -5.83 34.28
CA LEU A 77 2.63 -6.77 33.25
C LEU A 77 3.36 -8.11 33.26
N ASN A 78 4.66 -8.09 33.58
CA ASN A 78 5.48 -9.30 33.75
C ASN A 78 5.33 -9.94 35.13
N GLY A 79 4.64 -9.28 36.05
CA GLY A 79 4.36 -9.77 37.39
C GLY A 79 3.18 -10.74 37.45
N THR A 80 2.71 -11.01 38.67
CA THR A 80 1.50 -11.79 38.90
C THR A 80 0.28 -10.90 38.70
N LEU A 81 -0.55 -11.21 37.70
CA LEU A 81 -1.74 -10.45 37.35
C LEU A 81 -2.97 -10.93 38.12
N THR A 82 -3.83 -9.99 38.49
CA THR A 82 -5.16 -10.31 39.03
C THR A 82 -6.14 -10.49 37.88
N THR A 83 -6.72 -11.69 37.75
CA THR A 83 -7.75 -11.94 36.74
C THR A 83 -9.09 -11.34 37.16
N VAL A 84 -9.72 -10.59 36.26
CA VAL A 84 -10.97 -9.86 36.52
C VAL A 84 -11.97 -10.09 35.39
N SER A 85 -13.24 -10.27 35.74
CA SER A 85 -14.32 -10.48 34.76
C SER A 85 -14.98 -9.15 34.37
N SER A 86 -15.73 -9.17 33.26
CA SER A 86 -16.58 -8.04 32.83
C SER A 86 -17.43 -7.49 33.99
N GLY A 87 -17.49 -6.17 34.10
CA GLY A 87 -18.13 -5.41 35.17
C GLY A 87 -17.20 -5.01 36.32
N ALA A 88 -15.96 -5.50 36.35
CA ALA A 88 -15.01 -5.19 37.42
C ALA A 88 -14.57 -3.71 37.44
N VAL A 89 -14.27 -3.22 38.65
CA VAL A 89 -13.68 -1.91 38.88
C VAL A 89 -12.18 -2.08 39.14
N LEU A 90 -11.36 -1.62 38.20
CA LEU A 90 -9.90 -1.66 38.23
C LEU A 90 -9.35 -0.46 39.00
N SER A 91 -8.23 -0.65 39.68
CA SER A 91 -7.50 0.42 40.37
C SER A 91 -6.37 0.96 39.49
N LEU A 92 -6.10 2.26 39.60
CA LEU A 92 -4.92 2.85 38.99
C LEU A 92 -3.64 2.35 39.68
N ASN A 93 -2.54 2.34 38.93
CA ASN A 93 -1.22 1.88 39.34
C ASN A 93 -1.13 0.37 39.60
N ALA A 94 -1.86 -0.42 38.82
CA ALA A 94 -1.87 -1.88 38.90
C ALA A 94 -2.06 -2.51 37.50
N ALA A 95 -1.79 -3.82 37.40
CA ALA A 95 -2.03 -4.61 36.20
C ALA A 95 -2.98 -5.78 36.45
N TYR A 96 -3.73 -6.13 35.40
CA TYR A 96 -4.84 -7.08 35.43
C TYR A 96 -4.81 -7.98 34.21
N GLN A 97 -5.37 -9.18 34.36
CA GLN A 97 -5.76 -10.00 33.21
C GLN A 97 -7.28 -9.89 33.04
N LEU A 98 -7.70 -9.18 32.01
CA LEU A 98 -9.12 -8.99 31.68
C LEU A 98 -9.65 -10.29 31.08
N GLN A 99 -10.63 -10.90 31.73
CA GLN A 99 -11.34 -12.06 31.22
C GLN A 99 -12.63 -11.59 30.55
N PHE A 100 -12.69 -11.74 29.22
CA PHE A 100 -13.88 -11.34 28.45
C PHE A 100 -15.01 -12.35 28.65
N ASP A 101 -16.25 -11.84 28.64
CA ASP A 101 -17.45 -12.63 28.83
C ASP A 101 -17.86 -13.31 27.52
N ALA A 102 -17.57 -14.60 27.41
CA ALA A 102 -17.87 -15.42 26.24
C ALA A 102 -19.37 -15.56 25.95
N ASP A 103 -20.27 -15.27 26.89
CA ASP A 103 -21.72 -15.33 26.70
C ASP A 103 -22.34 -13.97 26.37
N SER A 104 -21.59 -12.87 26.55
CA SER A 104 -22.02 -11.50 26.23
C SER A 104 -21.41 -10.99 24.92
N TRP A 105 -22.16 -10.14 24.20
CA TRP A 105 -21.65 -9.41 23.03
C TRP A 105 -20.59 -8.37 23.42
N ILE A 106 -20.71 -7.84 24.64
CA ILE A 106 -19.92 -6.73 25.16
C ILE A 106 -19.34 -7.09 26.52
N SER A 107 -18.06 -6.78 26.71
CA SER A 107 -17.40 -6.78 28.01
C SER A 107 -17.07 -5.34 28.41
N ILE A 108 -17.28 -5.00 29.67
CA ILE A 108 -17.01 -3.66 30.21
C ILE A 108 -16.07 -3.74 31.40
N PHE A 109 -15.15 -2.80 31.51
CA PHE A 109 -14.28 -2.65 32.67
C PHE A 109 -14.28 -1.19 33.09
N LYS A 110 -14.26 -0.93 34.39
CA LYS A 110 -14.39 0.43 34.92
C LYS A 110 -13.16 0.81 35.73
N PHE A 111 -12.79 2.08 35.76
CA PHE A 111 -11.74 2.54 36.68
C PHE A 111 -11.99 3.99 37.11
N PRO A 112 -11.79 4.30 38.40
CA PRO A 112 -12.01 5.64 38.92
C PRO A 112 -10.85 6.57 38.54
N VAL A 113 -11.19 7.82 38.25
CA VAL A 113 -10.24 8.88 37.92
C VAL A 113 -10.50 10.12 38.77
N ALA A 114 -9.44 10.85 39.11
CA ALA A 114 -9.54 12.13 39.77
C ALA A 114 -9.71 13.25 38.73
N ALA A 115 -10.28 14.39 39.14
CA ALA A 115 -10.36 15.57 38.29
C ALA A 115 -8.95 16.07 37.93
N GLU A 116 -8.79 16.52 36.69
CA GLU A 116 -7.52 17.03 36.13
C GLU A 116 -6.36 16.02 36.26
N SER A 117 -6.62 14.73 36.02
CA SER A 117 -5.63 13.66 36.12
C SER A 117 -5.32 13.01 34.79
N ASN A 118 -4.10 12.48 34.63
CA ASN A 118 -3.68 11.77 33.43
C ASN A 118 -3.51 10.28 33.73
N ILE A 119 -4.04 9.45 32.84
CA ILE A 119 -4.00 7.99 32.97
C ILE A 119 -3.33 7.42 31.72
N ALA A 120 -2.28 6.63 31.91
CA ALA A 120 -1.68 5.80 30.88
C ALA A 120 -2.21 4.36 30.99
N VAL A 121 -2.63 3.81 29.87
CA VAL A 121 -3.12 2.44 29.71
C VAL A 121 -2.13 1.71 28.82
N PHE A 122 -1.65 0.55 29.25
CA PHE A 122 -0.81 -0.36 28.47
C PHE A 122 -1.58 -1.66 28.29
N ALA A 123 -1.66 -2.16 27.06
CA ALA A 123 -2.43 -3.35 26.71
C ALA A 123 -1.55 -4.36 25.96
N GLU A 124 -1.77 -5.65 26.26
CA GLU A 124 -1.11 -6.78 25.58
C GLU A 124 -1.37 -6.77 24.08
N HIS A 125 -2.56 -6.36 23.67
CA HIS A 125 -3.00 -6.26 22.28
C HIS A 125 -3.56 -4.88 21.98
N PHE A 126 -3.63 -4.53 20.70
CA PHE A 126 -4.28 -3.30 20.27
C PHE A 126 -5.77 -3.33 20.61
N PRO A 127 -6.32 -2.30 21.30
CA PRO A 127 -7.74 -2.26 21.62
C PRO A 127 -8.65 -2.33 20.38
N SER A 128 -8.18 -1.88 19.22
CA SER A 128 -8.92 -1.96 17.95
C SER A 128 -9.22 -3.40 17.51
N GLU A 129 -8.44 -4.40 17.95
CA GLU A 129 -8.70 -5.81 17.62
C GLU A 129 -9.98 -6.34 18.27
N PHE A 130 -10.44 -5.66 19.33
CA PHE A 130 -11.62 -6.01 20.13
C PHE A 130 -12.79 -5.05 19.84
N SER A 131 -12.86 -4.52 18.62
CA SER A 131 -13.89 -3.61 18.13
C SER A 131 -14.26 -3.96 16.70
N ASP A 132 -15.56 -4.02 16.37
CA ASP A 132 -16.03 -4.26 15.01
C ASP A 132 -16.90 -3.08 14.50
N GLN A 133 -17.90 -2.65 15.28
CA GLN A 133 -18.74 -1.49 14.94
C GLN A 133 -18.71 -0.40 16.01
N LEU A 134 -18.53 -0.78 17.28
CA LEU A 134 -18.31 0.14 18.37
C LEU A 134 -16.80 0.15 18.61
N SER A 135 -16.13 1.24 18.25
CA SER A 135 -14.73 1.47 18.66
C SER A 135 -14.57 1.12 20.14
N THR A 136 -13.44 0.51 20.53
CA THR A 136 -13.15 0.25 21.95
C THR A 136 -12.96 1.59 22.65
N VAL A 137 -14.06 2.14 23.14
CA VAL A 137 -14.12 3.48 23.68
C VAL A 137 -14.04 3.44 25.19
N ILE A 138 -13.26 4.35 25.75
CA ILE A 138 -13.29 4.72 27.15
C ILE A 138 -14.27 5.88 27.29
N ARG A 139 -15.33 5.71 28.08
CA ARG A 139 -16.37 6.73 28.30
C ARG A 139 -16.35 7.28 29.71
N ASN A 140 -16.67 8.56 29.88
CA ASN A 140 -16.91 9.13 31.21
C ASN A 140 -18.33 8.83 31.73
N ASP A 141 -18.64 9.29 32.94
CA ASP A 141 -19.97 9.11 33.57
C ASP A 141 -21.11 9.83 32.81
N HIS A 142 -20.77 10.74 31.90
CA HIS A 142 -21.71 11.42 31.00
C HIS A 142 -21.89 10.68 29.66
N ALA A 143 -21.29 9.49 29.52
CA ALA A 143 -21.27 8.68 28.30
C ALA A 143 -20.58 9.38 27.11
N GLU A 144 -19.72 10.36 27.38
CA GLU A 144 -18.87 10.99 26.36
C GLU A 144 -17.63 10.15 26.13
N ASP A 145 -17.25 10.03 24.87
CA ASP A 145 -16.12 9.23 24.42
C ASP A 145 -14.81 10.00 24.67
N LEU A 146 -13.88 9.38 25.40
CA LEU A 146 -12.53 9.90 25.59
C LEU A 146 -11.60 9.31 24.54
N SER A 147 -11.03 10.17 23.71
CA SER A 147 -9.92 9.82 22.83
C SER A 147 -8.58 9.93 23.59
N PRO A 148 -7.62 9.03 23.33
CA PRO A 148 -6.28 9.17 23.90
C PRO A 148 -5.63 10.45 23.37
N SER A 149 -4.99 11.21 24.25
CA SER A 149 -4.21 12.39 23.89
C SER A 149 -2.93 12.04 23.13
N HIS A 150 -2.39 10.83 23.38
CA HIS A 150 -1.28 10.26 22.63
C HIS A 150 -1.30 8.73 22.74
N THR A 151 -0.74 8.02 21.76
CA THR A 151 -0.59 6.56 21.76
C THR A 151 0.80 6.16 21.31
N MET A 152 1.31 5.04 21.83
CA MET A 152 2.64 4.49 21.50
C MET A 152 2.54 2.97 21.33
N ALA A 153 3.40 2.39 20.51
CA ALA A 153 3.62 0.95 20.44
C ALA A 153 4.95 0.58 21.14
N CYS A 154 5.12 -0.66 21.57
CA CYS A 154 6.28 -1.00 22.41
C CYS A 154 7.65 -0.95 21.71
N ASP A 155 7.70 -0.83 20.38
CA ASP A 155 8.93 -0.54 19.65
C ASP A 155 9.36 0.94 19.72
N ASP A 156 8.56 1.82 20.34
CA ASP A 156 8.84 3.25 20.48
C ASP A 156 9.76 3.53 21.70
N HIS A 157 10.98 2.98 21.70
CA HIS A 157 12.04 3.63 22.46
C HIS A 157 12.46 4.91 21.74
N GLU A 158 11.95 6.05 22.21
CA GLU A 158 12.65 7.34 22.09
C GLU A 158 13.97 7.25 22.88
N GLU A 159 15.00 6.69 22.25
CA GLU A 159 16.35 7.12 22.54
C GLU A 159 16.48 8.52 21.93
N SER A 160 16.32 9.54 22.77
CA SER A 160 16.56 10.96 22.47
C SER A 160 18.01 11.23 22.08
N THR A 161 18.41 10.71 20.92
CA THR A 161 19.46 11.25 20.06
C THR A 161 18.81 11.41 18.71
N SER A 162 18.61 12.67 18.29
CA SER A 162 18.13 13.06 16.97
C SER A 162 19.11 12.62 15.89
N THR A 163 19.15 11.32 15.59
CA THR A 163 19.76 10.83 14.37
C THR A 163 18.71 11.00 13.30
N ASP A 164 18.84 12.05 12.51
CA ASP A 164 18.07 12.24 11.27
C ASP A 164 18.11 10.91 10.49
N ARG A 165 16.95 10.26 10.34
CA ARG A 165 16.82 8.92 9.75
C ARG A 165 16.81 8.97 8.23
N ILE A 166 17.09 10.14 7.65
CA ILE A 166 17.22 10.34 6.21
C ILE A 166 18.16 9.33 5.54
N GLY A 167 19.21 8.87 6.24
CA GLY A 167 20.10 7.82 5.75
C GLY A 167 19.38 6.49 5.53
N GLU A 168 18.49 6.09 6.44
CA GLU A 168 17.65 4.89 6.30
C GLU A 168 16.58 5.07 5.23
N VAL A 169 15.97 6.25 5.16
CA VAL A 169 14.95 6.60 4.14
C VAL A 169 15.53 6.47 2.73
N ILE A 170 16.70 7.08 2.50
CA ILE A 170 17.39 7.02 1.20
C ILE A 170 17.86 5.58 0.93
N ALA A 171 18.38 4.87 1.92
CA ALA A 171 18.82 3.49 1.74
C ALA A 171 17.64 2.57 1.37
N ALA A 172 16.53 2.63 2.10
CA ALA A 172 15.35 1.81 1.86
C ALA A 172 14.74 2.11 0.48
N SER A 173 14.59 3.39 0.11
CA SER A 173 14.06 3.80 -1.22
C SER A 173 15.01 3.48 -2.39
N LEU A 174 16.33 3.39 -2.16
CA LEU A 174 17.25 2.88 -3.18
C LEU A 174 17.16 1.36 -3.32
N VAL A 175 16.94 0.65 -2.21
CA VAL A 175 16.79 -0.82 -2.23
C VAL A 175 15.52 -1.22 -2.99
N THR A 176 14.43 -0.43 -2.91
CA THR A 176 13.21 -0.68 -3.69
C THR A 176 13.41 -0.53 -5.21
N ALA A 177 14.45 0.19 -5.66
CA ALA A 177 14.80 0.29 -7.08
C ALA A 177 15.70 -0.88 -7.58
N LEU A 178 16.26 -1.71 -6.68
CA LEU A 178 17.11 -2.86 -7.06
C LEU A 178 16.39 -3.99 -7.82
N PRO A 179 15.07 -4.25 -7.68
CA PRO A 179 14.37 -5.26 -8.47
C PRO A 179 14.53 -5.07 -9.99
N THR A 180 14.69 -3.82 -10.47
CA THR A 180 15.04 -3.52 -11.87
C THR A 180 16.32 -4.22 -12.35
N LEU A 181 17.29 -4.40 -11.46
CA LEU A 181 18.56 -5.07 -11.76
C LEU A 181 18.38 -6.59 -11.80
N CYS A 182 17.44 -7.15 -11.04
CA CYS A 182 17.10 -8.57 -11.09
C CYS A 182 16.45 -8.95 -12.44
N GLY A 183 15.68 -8.05 -13.06
CA GLY A 183 15.12 -8.25 -14.40
C GLY A 183 16.17 -8.53 -15.49
N VAL A 184 17.39 -7.99 -15.33
CA VAL A 184 18.53 -8.24 -16.24
C VAL A 184 18.98 -9.71 -16.22
N ALA A 185 18.95 -10.35 -15.05
CA ALA A 185 19.35 -11.76 -14.91
C ALA A 185 18.38 -12.70 -15.65
N LEU A 186 17.09 -12.39 -15.64
CA LEU A 186 16.05 -13.13 -16.37
C LEU A 186 16.15 -12.90 -17.89
N LEU A 187 16.46 -11.67 -18.32
CA LEU A 187 16.75 -11.36 -19.72
C LEU A 187 17.99 -12.11 -20.25
N ALA A 188 19.05 -12.22 -19.44
CA ALA A 188 20.28 -12.92 -19.82
C ALA A 188 20.04 -14.41 -20.11
N MET A 189 19.10 -15.05 -19.40
CA MET A 189 18.69 -16.44 -19.65
C MET A 189 17.85 -16.61 -20.92
N SER A 190 17.27 -15.54 -21.46
CA SER A 190 16.40 -15.57 -22.65
C SER A 190 17.18 -15.51 -23.98
N CYS A 191 18.50 -15.73 -23.96
CA CYS A 191 19.37 -15.70 -25.14
C CYS A 191 19.17 -16.91 -26.08
N SER A 192 18.12 -16.90 -26.89
CA SER A 192 18.16 -17.47 -28.25
C SER A 192 17.21 -16.70 -29.18
N SER A 193 17.69 -15.54 -29.61
CA SER A 193 16.94 -14.63 -30.50
C SER A 193 16.58 -15.34 -31.82
N GLY A 194 15.28 -15.53 -32.07
CA GLY A 194 14.74 -15.93 -33.37
C GLY A 194 14.09 -17.32 -33.46
N SER A 195 14.09 -18.12 -32.39
CA SER A 195 13.42 -19.43 -32.41
C SER A 195 11.89 -19.31 -32.27
N PRO A 196 11.09 -20.28 -32.78
CA PRO A 196 9.65 -20.35 -32.54
C PRO A 196 9.32 -20.38 -31.03
N THR A 197 10.15 -21.06 -30.24
CA THR A 197 10.05 -21.12 -28.78
C THR A 197 10.15 -19.74 -28.13
N PHE A 198 11.00 -18.86 -28.66
CA PHE A 198 11.15 -17.49 -28.17
C PHE A 198 9.87 -16.67 -28.36
N LYS A 199 9.20 -16.75 -29.52
CA LYS A 199 7.92 -16.06 -29.74
C LYS A 199 6.82 -16.52 -28.77
N THR A 200 6.77 -17.82 -28.48
CA THR A 200 5.84 -18.39 -27.49
C THR A 200 6.14 -17.89 -26.07
N ILE A 201 7.41 -17.82 -25.69
CA ILE A 201 7.82 -17.25 -24.39
C ILE A 201 7.39 -15.79 -24.29
N LEU A 202 7.63 -14.98 -25.33
CA LEU A 202 7.23 -13.56 -25.35
C LEU A 202 5.72 -13.37 -25.18
N HIS A 203 4.92 -14.20 -25.84
CA HIS A 203 3.46 -14.18 -25.72
C HIS A 203 3.03 -14.39 -24.26
N PHE A 204 3.56 -15.42 -23.62
CA PHE A 204 3.24 -15.73 -22.23
C PHE A 204 3.76 -14.67 -21.25
N THR A 205 4.94 -14.11 -21.47
CA THR A 205 5.46 -13.02 -20.65
C THR A 205 4.61 -11.76 -20.78
N ASN A 206 4.13 -11.41 -21.97
CA ASN A 206 3.19 -10.29 -22.14
C ASN A 206 1.88 -10.53 -21.38
N SER A 207 1.40 -11.78 -21.33
CA SER A 207 0.21 -12.13 -20.56
C SER A 207 0.43 -11.98 -19.05
N LEU A 208 1.59 -12.43 -18.57
CA LEU A 208 2.00 -12.27 -17.17
C LEU A 208 2.07 -10.77 -16.80
N ALA A 209 2.76 -9.98 -17.62
CA ALA A 209 2.90 -8.53 -17.47
C ALA A 209 1.55 -7.81 -17.43
N ALA A 210 0.62 -8.18 -18.32
CA ALA A 210 -0.73 -7.61 -18.34
C ALA A 210 -1.48 -7.88 -17.03
N GLY A 211 -1.35 -9.09 -16.49
CA GLY A 211 -1.96 -9.46 -15.20
C GLY A 211 -1.37 -8.69 -14.03
N ILE A 212 -0.04 -8.55 -13.99
CA ILE A 212 0.69 -7.81 -12.96
C ILE A 212 0.27 -6.33 -12.96
N LEU A 213 0.38 -5.63 -14.10
CA LEU A 213 0.07 -4.20 -14.17
C LEU A 213 -1.42 -3.91 -13.90
N LEU A 214 -2.32 -4.79 -14.36
CA LEU A 214 -3.74 -4.62 -14.06
C LEU A 214 -4.03 -4.80 -12.56
N ALA A 215 -3.42 -5.80 -11.92
CA ALA A 215 -3.60 -6.02 -10.49
C ALA A 215 -2.92 -4.94 -9.64
N ALA A 216 -1.76 -4.42 -10.05
CA ALA A 216 -1.14 -3.27 -9.39
C ALA A 216 -2.09 -2.06 -9.39
N ALA A 217 -2.71 -1.76 -10.53
CA ALA A 217 -3.72 -0.70 -10.61
C ALA A 217 -4.94 -0.98 -9.72
N LEU A 218 -5.54 -2.17 -9.83
CA LEU A 218 -6.85 -2.45 -9.21
C LEU A 218 -6.79 -2.86 -7.74
N PHE A 219 -5.70 -3.46 -7.28
CA PHE A 219 -5.58 -3.98 -5.92
C PHE A 219 -4.69 -3.13 -5.03
N LEU A 220 -3.62 -2.53 -5.56
CA LEU A 220 -2.71 -1.71 -4.77
C LEU A 220 -3.11 -0.24 -4.83
N LEU A 221 -3.10 0.35 -6.02
CA LEU A 221 -3.12 1.81 -6.18
C LEU A 221 -4.51 2.42 -6.03
N MET A 222 -5.51 1.88 -6.77
CA MET A 222 -6.85 2.47 -6.80
C MET A 222 -7.63 2.37 -5.48
N PRO A 223 -7.61 1.24 -4.75
CA PRO A 223 -8.27 1.15 -3.45
C PRO A 223 -7.66 2.12 -2.44
N GLU A 224 -6.34 2.15 -2.32
CA GLU A 224 -5.66 3.05 -1.37
C GLU A 224 -5.95 4.52 -1.70
N ALA A 225 -5.85 4.89 -2.98
CA ALA A 225 -6.22 6.22 -3.44
C ALA A 225 -7.66 6.60 -3.08
N SER A 226 -8.60 5.65 -3.15
CA SER A 226 -10.00 5.89 -2.81
C SER A 226 -10.19 6.22 -1.34
N HIS A 227 -9.49 5.51 -0.44
CA HIS A 227 -9.52 5.78 0.99
C HIS A 227 -8.93 7.16 1.31
N MET A 228 -7.78 7.49 0.71
CA MET A 228 -7.10 8.76 0.96
C MET A 228 -7.85 9.98 0.42
N LEU A 229 -8.46 9.86 -0.77
CA LEU A 229 -9.25 10.93 -1.39
C LEU A 229 -10.63 11.10 -0.75
N ALA A 230 -11.11 10.13 0.02
CA ALA A 230 -12.38 10.22 0.73
C ALA A 230 -12.29 10.99 2.06
N VAL A 231 -11.08 11.19 2.59
CA VAL A 231 -10.88 11.89 3.88
C VAL A 231 -11.47 13.30 3.81
N GLY A 232 -12.43 13.58 4.70
CA GLY A 232 -13.08 14.88 4.82
C GLY A 232 -14.07 15.24 3.70
N ARG A 233 -14.52 14.27 2.89
CA ARG A 233 -15.47 14.47 1.78
C ARG A 233 -16.75 13.68 1.94
N THR A 234 -17.82 14.15 1.30
CA THR A 234 -19.02 13.32 1.10
C THR A 234 -18.72 12.17 0.15
N GLU A 235 -19.52 11.09 0.18
CA GLU A 235 -19.36 9.95 -0.72
C GLU A 235 -19.34 10.38 -2.21
N ALA A 236 -20.22 11.31 -2.59
CA ALA A 236 -20.31 11.82 -3.95
C ALA A 236 -19.05 12.60 -4.37
N GLU A 237 -18.50 13.43 -3.49
CA GLU A 237 -17.27 14.20 -3.74
C GLU A 237 -16.03 13.30 -3.76
N ALA A 238 -15.96 12.32 -2.86
CA ALA A 238 -14.92 11.32 -2.82
C ALA A 238 -14.90 10.51 -4.12
N ALA A 239 -16.05 9.99 -4.55
CA ALA A 239 -16.20 9.25 -5.80
C ALA A 239 -15.84 10.10 -7.03
N ALA A 240 -16.25 11.38 -7.06
CA ALA A 240 -15.92 12.30 -8.14
C ALA A 240 -14.41 12.57 -8.20
N ALA A 241 -13.77 12.78 -7.06
CA ALA A 241 -12.34 13.05 -6.98
C ALA A 241 -11.49 11.84 -7.38
N TRP A 242 -11.80 10.68 -6.81
CA TRP A 242 -11.15 9.42 -7.16
C TRP A 242 -11.35 9.10 -8.65
N GLY A 243 -12.60 9.12 -9.13
CA GLY A 243 -12.92 8.79 -10.51
C GLY A 243 -12.28 9.75 -11.53
N SER A 244 -12.35 11.06 -11.28
CA SER A 244 -11.72 12.05 -12.17
C SER A 244 -10.20 11.94 -12.21
N THR A 245 -9.56 11.61 -11.08
CA THR A 245 -8.10 11.43 -11.01
C THR A 245 -7.66 10.14 -11.70
N CYS A 246 -8.39 9.04 -11.54
CA CYS A 246 -8.17 7.80 -12.30
C CYS A 246 -8.29 8.04 -13.82
N ILE A 247 -9.30 8.80 -14.27
CA ILE A 247 -9.45 9.17 -15.68
C ILE A 247 -8.30 10.08 -16.12
N ALA A 248 -7.86 11.03 -15.30
CA ALA A 248 -6.72 11.88 -15.60
C ALA A 248 -5.43 11.06 -15.78
N GLY A 249 -5.20 10.06 -14.93
CA GLY A 249 -4.10 9.10 -15.07
C GLY A 249 -4.19 8.30 -16.38
N TRP A 250 -5.38 7.79 -16.71
CA TRP A 250 -5.59 7.08 -17.98
C TRP A 250 -5.29 7.98 -19.20
N LEU A 251 -5.78 9.23 -19.16
CA LEU A 251 -5.51 10.24 -20.20
C LEU A 251 -4.03 10.57 -20.29
N LEU A 252 -3.33 10.65 -19.15
CA LEU A 252 -1.89 10.86 -19.11
C LEU A 252 -1.15 9.72 -19.81
N GLY A 253 -1.55 8.46 -19.59
CA GLY A 253 -1.03 7.30 -20.33
C GLY A 253 -1.22 7.45 -21.84
N ALA A 254 -2.43 7.83 -22.26
CA ALA A 254 -2.74 8.08 -23.68
C ALA A 254 -1.92 9.24 -24.27
N ILE A 255 -1.74 10.33 -23.52
CA ILE A 255 -0.91 11.47 -23.93
C ILE A 255 0.55 11.06 -24.04
N SER A 256 1.08 10.28 -23.09
CA SER A 256 2.44 9.74 -23.14
C SER A 256 2.67 8.87 -24.37
N HIS A 257 1.69 8.04 -24.75
CA HIS A 257 1.73 7.28 -26.00
C HIS A 257 1.83 8.22 -27.22
N LEU A 258 0.98 9.23 -27.28
CA LEU A 258 0.97 10.22 -28.38
C LEU A 258 2.29 11.01 -28.42
N ALA A 259 2.83 11.40 -27.27
CA ALA A 259 4.12 12.09 -27.17
C ALA A 259 5.26 11.21 -27.71
N GLY A 260 5.25 9.91 -27.41
CA GLY A 260 6.18 8.94 -27.98
C GLY A 260 6.11 8.89 -29.51
N ALA A 261 4.89 8.96 -30.06
CA ALA A 261 4.67 9.04 -31.50
C ALA A 261 5.19 10.35 -32.13
N VAL A 262 5.13 11.48 -31.42
CA VAL A 262 5.64 12.78 -31.88
C VAL A 262 7.17 12.85 -31.82
N VAL A 263 7.80 12.35 -30.75
CA VAL A 263 9.26 12.30 -30.61
C VAL A 263 9.88 11.51 -31.77
N LYS A 264 9.23 10.44 -32.21
CA LYS A 264 9.61 9.71 -33.43
C LYS A 264 9.66 10.62 -34.66
N LYS A 265 8.65 11.48 -34.88
CA LYS A 265 8.57 12.37 -36.06
C LYS A 265 9.72 13.39 -36.10
N LYS A 266 10.25 13.79 -34.94
CA LYS A 266 11.38 14.72 -34.83
C LYS A 266 12.75 14.03 -34.88
N CYS A 267 12.89 12.84 -34.29
CA CYS A 267 14.17 12.12 -34.20
C CYS A 267 14.42 11.17 -35.39
N GLY A 268 13.37 10.78 -36.13
CA GLY A 268 13.45 10.08 -37.40
C GLY A 268 13.30 11.07 -38.54
N GLY A 269 14.42 11.65 -38.98
CA GLY A 269 14.47 12.35 -40.26
C GLY A 269 13.95 11.44 -41.36
N ASP A 270 13.16 12.05 -42.25
CA ASP A 270 12.74 11.49 -43.52
C ASP A 270 13.92 10.78 -44.20
N SER A 271 13.83 9.46 -44.32
CA SER A 271 14.64 8.69 -45.25
C SER A 271 13.69 7.98 -46.21
N GLY A 272 13.08 8.80 -47.07
CA GLY A 272 12.83 8.57 -48.48
C GLY A 272 12.67 7.13 -48.95
N SER A 273 11.44 6.81 -49.35
CA SER A 273 11.19 6.16 -50.63
C SER A 273 9.81 6.63 -51.11
N GLU A 274 9.76 7.84 -51.65
CA GLU A 274 8.75 8.19 -52.64
C GLU A 274 8.94 7.29 -53.87
N ASN A 275 7.96 6.44 -54.13
CA ASN A 275 7.44 6.15 -55.45
C ASN A 275 6.23 5.23 -55.30
N ASP A 276 5.04 5.82 -55.38
CA ASP A 276 4.06 5.40 -56.38
C ASP A 276 2.85 6.33 -56.34
N THR A 277 2.93 7.37 -57.18
CA THR A 277 1.77 8.05 -57.75
C THR A 277 0.89 7.05 -58.50
N LYS A 278 -0.37 6.88 -58.08
CA LYS A 278 -1.54 6.95 -58.97
C LYS A 278 -2.86 7.00 -58.18
N ALA A 279 -3.79 7.75 -58.77
CA ALA A 279 -5.20 7.99 -58.43
C ALA A 279 -5.93 6.76 -57.86
N GLU A 280 -6.95 6.90 -57.01
CA GLU A 280 -8.29 7.34 -57.45
C GLU A 280 -9.21 7.64 -56.24
N ASN A 281 -10.16 8.56 -56.46
CA ASN A 281 -11.31 8.83 -55.60
C ASN A 281 -12.07 7.54 -55.27
N ASP A 282 -12.39 7.30 -54.00
CA ASP A 282 -13.76 6.88 -53.67
C ASP A 282 -14.09 7.05 -52.18
N THR A 283 -15.30 7.58 -51.97
CA THR A 283 -15.93 7.74 -50.66
C THR A 283 -16.41 6.39 -50.19
N LYS A 284 -15.87 5.82 -49.10
CA LYS A 284 -16.53 4.72 -48.36
C LYS A 284 -15.97 4.54 -46.95
N ALA A 285 -16.93 4.31 -46.05
CA ALA A 285 -16.90 3.86 -44.66
C ALA A 285 -15.55 3.45 -44.05
N VAL A 286 -15.34 3.89 -42.81
CA VAL A 286 -14.30 3.42 -41.87
C VAL A 286 -14.38 1.89 -41.76
N ALA A 287 -13.59 1.21 -42.59
CA ALA A 287 -13.37 -0.22 -42.51
C ALA A 287 -12.23 -0.46 -41.51
N ILE A 288 -12.56 -1.17 -40.44
CA ILE A 288 -11.59 -1.83 -39.56
C ILE A 288 -11.05 -3.02 -40.37
N GLY A 289 -9.99 -2.79 -41.16
CA GLY A 289 -9.17 -3.83 -41.79
C GLY A 289 -7.81 -3.85 -41.08
N ASP A 290 -7.44 -4.96 -40.44
CA ASP A 290 -6.81 -6.15 -41.02
C ASP A 290 -5.28 -5.97 -41.14
N GLU A 291 -4.57 -7.00 -40.67
CA GLU A 291 -3.11 -7.20 -40.65
C GLU A 291 -2.23 -5.93 -40.53
N ARG A 292 -1.99 -5.44 -39.31
CA ARG A 292 -0.84 -4.57 -39.07
C ARG A 292 0.42 -5.42 -38.92
N GLU A 293 1.14 -5.59 -40.03
CA GLU A 293 2.58 -5.89 -40.03
C GLU A 293 3.26 -5.14 -38.89
N MET A 294 4.02 -5.86 -38.06
CA MET A 294 4.73 -5.26 -36.93
C MET A 294 5.53 -4.05 -37.41
N PRO A 295 5.29 -2.85 -36.86
CA PRO A 295 6.06 -1.68 -37.24
C PRO A 295 7.56 -1.91 -36.98
N PRO A 296 8.48 -1.36 -37.82
CA PRO A 296 9.91 -1.61 -37.68
C PRO A 296 10.39 -1.24 -36.27
N ALA A 297 11.26 -2.06 -35.65
CA ALA A 297 11.62 -2.04 -34.22
C ALA A 297 11.87 -0.65 -33.60
N LYS A 298 12.40 0.33 -34.35
CA LYS A 298 12.58 1.73 -33.87
C LYS A 298 11.28 2.51 -33.64
N ARG A 299 10.16 2.11 -34.27
CA ARG A 299 8.84 2.77 -34.22
C ARG A 299 8.09 2.47 -32.91
N MET A 300 8.31 1.31 -32.31
CA MET A 300 7.62 0.85 -31.10
C MET A 300 8.29 1.33 -29.80
N MET A 301 9.59 1.67 -29.87
CA MET A 301 10.41 2.03 -28.71
C MET A 301 9.82 3.12 -27.83
N TRP A 302 9.51 4.28 -28.38
CA TRP A 302 9.02 5.41 -27.59
C TRP A 302 7.51 5.42 -27.41
N VAL A 303 6.78 4.81 -28.34
CA VAL A 303 5.30 4.74 -28.30
C VAL A 303 4.84 3.87 -27.13
N LEU A 304 5.50 2.72 -26.92
CA LEU A 304 5.25 1.85 -25.77
C LEU A 304 6.03 2.26 -24.53
N GLY A 305 7.26 2.76 -24.72
CA GLY A 305 8.12 3.09 -23.58
C GLY A 305 7.61 4.27 -22.76
N PHE A 306 7.10 5.34 -23.38
CA PHE A 306 6.67 6.52 -22.63
C PHE A 306 5.52 6.27 -21.65
N PRO A 307 4.42 5.57 -22.02
CA PRO A 307 3.39 5.18 -21.06
C PRO A 307 3.93 4.37 -19.89
N ILE A 308 4.81 3.39 -20.16
CA ILE A 308 5.44 2.54 -19.13
C ILE A 308 6.26 3.41 -18.17
N PHE A 309 7.21 4.20 -18.68
CA PHE A 309 8.02 5.10 -17.85
C PHE A 309 7.20 6.11 -17.05
N THR A 310 6.07 6.57 -17.61
CA THR A 310 5.20 7.50 -16.91
C THR A 310 4.51 6.81 -15.74
N GLY A 311 3.93 5.63 -15.95
CA GLY A 311 3.27 4.87 -14.89
C GLY A 311 4.24 4.46 -13.79
N ASP A 312 5.37 3.90 -14.20
CA ASP A 312 6.45 3.45 -13.33
C ASP A 312 7.02 4.60 -12.48
N PHE A 313 7.22 5.78 -13.07
CA PHE A 313 7.62 6.98 -12.33
C PHE A 313 6.63 7.36 -11.21
N PHE A 314 5.33 7.38 -11.50
CA PHE A 314 4.33 7.77 -10.50
C PHE A 314 4.07 6.69 -9.45
N CYS A 315 4.17 5.41 -9.80
CA CYS A 315 4.11 4.30 -8.85
C CYS A 315 5.28 4.37 -7.87
N ASN A 316 6.50 4.45 -8.39
CA ASN A 316 7.70 4.60 -7.57
C ASN A 316 7.65 5.87 -6.72
N LEU A 317 7.17 6.99 -7.26
CA LEU A 317 7.00 8.22 -6.48
C LEU A 317 6.05 8.02 -5.29
N ALA A 318 4.93 7.32 -5.49
CA ALA A 318 3.96 7.01 -4.44
C ALA A 318 4.53 6.05 -3.39
N ASP A 319 5.21 4.99 -3.82
CA ASP A 319 5.94 4.07 -2.93
C ASP A 319 6.98 4.83 -2.09
N GLY A 320 7.63 5.83 -2.71
CA GLY A 320 8.47 6.79 -2.03
C GLY A 320 7.73 7.54 -0.92
N PHE A 321 6.55 8.10 -1.20
CA PHE A 321 5.75 8.79 -0.18
C PHE A 321 5.40 7.89 0.99
N VAL A 322 4.90 6.68 0.71
CA VAL A 322 4.57 5.68 1.74
C VAL A 322 5.79 5.38 2.60
N LEU A 323 6.94 5.16 1.98
CA LEU A 323 8.18 4.84 2.70
C LEU A 323 8.70 6.02 3.52
N GLY A 324 8.70 7.23 2.95
CA GLY A 324 9.08 8.46 3.64
C GLY A 324 8.20 8.75 4.86
N THR A 325 6.89 8.62 4.71
CA THR A 325 5.92 8.74 5.79
C THR A 325 6.12 7.64 6.84
N ALA A 326 6.35 6.39 6.43
CA ALA A 326 6.60 5.29 7.37
C ALA A 326 7.87 5.51 8.22
N PHE A 327 8.97 5.96 7.61
CA PHE A 327 10.20 6.28 8.35
C PHE A 327 10.08 7.55 9.20
N LYS A 328 9.17 8.47 8.85
CA LYS A 328 8.88 9.69 9.59
C LYS A 328 7.95 9.46 10.79
N ALA A 329 6.91 8.66 10.61
CA ALA A 329 5.79 8.54 11.54
C ALA A 329 5.70 7.19 12.27
N CYS A 330 6.48 6.18 11.87
CA CYS A 330 6.38 4.81 12.37
C CYS A 330 7.72 4.26 12.86
N SER A 331 7.67 3.09 13.51
CA SER A 331 8.87 2.41 13.99
C SER A 331 9.82 1.99 12.84
N PRO A 332 11.13 1.91 13.08
CA PRO A 332 12.09 1.41 12.09
C PRO A 332 11.77 0.01 11.57
N SER A 333 11.34 -0.88 12.47
CA SER A 333 10.94 -2.24 12.11
C SER A 333 9.78 -2.23 11.13
N PHE A 334 8.76 -1.40 11.37
CA PHE A 334 7.62 -1.23 10.46
C PHE A 334 8.02 -0.65 9.11
N ALA A 335 8.80 0.43 9.10
CA ALA A 335 9.23 1.08 7.85
C ALA A 335 10.05 0.15 6.94
N TRP A 336 10.92 -0.69 7.52
CA TRP A 336 11.65 -1.71 6.76
C TRP A 336 10.77 -2.88 6.30
N LYS A 337 9.72 -3.25 7.04
CA LYS A 337 8.70 -4.19 6.54
C LYS A 337 7.98 -3.61 5.31
N MET A 338 7.59 -2.34 5.34
CA MET A 338 6.98 -1.66 4.20
C MET A 338 7.90 -1.63 2.98
N ALA A 339 9.21 -1.36 3.17
CA ALA A 339 10.19 -1.49 2.09
C ALA A 339 10.21 -2.90 1.47
N GLY A 340 10.08 -3.94 2.30
CA GLY A 340 9.99 -5.34 1.86
C GLY A 340 8.74 -5.65 1.04
N ILE A 341 7.58 -5.10 1.44
CA ILE A 341 6.32 -5.21 0.70
C ILE A 341 6.46 -4.51 -0.66
N ILE A 342 7.02 -3.30 -0.67
CA ILE A 342 7.29 -2.54 -1.89
C ILE A 342 8.17 -3.33 -2.85
N ILE A 343 9.29 -3.88 -2.38
CA ILE A 343 10.16 -4.76 -3.18
C ILE A 343 9.39 -5.96 -3.73
N ALA A 344 8.48 -6.54 -2.94
CA ALA A 344 7.74 -7.72 -3.34
C ALA A 344 6.78 -7.44 -4.50
N HIS A 345 6.15 -6.26 -4.56
CA HIS A 345 5.25 -5.89 -5.66
C HIS A 345 5.96 -5.24 -6.84
N GLU A 346 7.08 -4.54 -6.60
CA GLU A 346 7.92 -3.96 -7.64
C GLU A 346 8.69 -5.04 -8.41
N LEU A 347 9.12 -6.14 -7.77
CA LEU A 347 9.85 -7.19 -8.48
C LEU A 347 9.08 -7.77 -9.68
N PRO A 348 7.82 -8.19 -9.56
CA PRO A 348 7.00 -8.58 -10.71
C PRO A 348 6.82 -7.46 -11.75
N GLN A 349 6.58 -6.23 -11.31
CA GLN A 349 6.31 -5.07 -12.17
C GLN A 349 7.53 -4.71 -13.02
N GLU A 350 8.69 -4.59 -12.40
CA GLU A 350 9.93 -4.20 -13.06
C GLU A 350 10.41 -5.26 -14.05
N ILE A 351 10.15 -6.54 -13.76
CA ILE A 351 10.36 -7.63 -14.73
C ILE A 351 9.43 -7.44 -15.94
N ALA A 352 8.14 -7.18 -15.72
CA ALA A 352 7.17 -6.98 -16.79
C ALA A 352 7.53 -5.81 -17.71
N ASP A 353 7.99 -4.70 -17.13
CA ASP A 353 8.35 -3.48 -17.86
C ASP A 353 9.61 -3.69 -18.69
N ILE A 354 10.68 -4.23 -18.10
CA ILE A 354 11.91 -4.54 -18.81
C ILE A 354 11.67 -5.49 -19.99
N TYR A 355 10.87 -6.54 -19.80
CA TYR A 355 10.52 -7.46 -20.88
C TYR A 355 9.75 -6.76 -22.01
N THR A 356 8.76 -5.94 -21.66
CA THR A 356 7.95 -5.20 -22.63
C THR A 356 8.82 -4.21 -23.41
N LEU A 357 9.70 -3.47 -22.74
CA LEU A 357 10.61 -2.51 -23.34
C LEU A 357 11.61 -3.18 -24.30
N VAL A 358 12.18 -4.33 -23.93
CA VAL A 358 13.15 -5.02 -24.78
C VAL A 358 12.49 -5.68 -25.98
N PHE A 359 11.46 -6.48 -25.75
CA PHE A 359 10.94 -7.39 -26.77
C PHE A 359 9.78 -6.83 -27.58
N LYS A 360 8.99 -5.93 -26.99
CA LYS A 360 7.85 -5.29 -27.67
C LYS A 360 8.22 -3.89 -28.16
N ALA A 361 8.91 -3.10 -27.33
CA ALA A 361 9.38 -1.77 -27.70
C ALA A 361 10.67 -1.80 -28.54
N GLY A 362 11.46 -2.88 -28.48
CA GLY A 362 12.68 -3.05 -29.27
C GLY A 362 13.90 -2.31 -28.72
N MET A 363 13.91 -2.00 -27.43
CA MET A 363 15.03 -1.36 -26.74
C MET A 363 16.19 -2.34 -26.53
N LYS A 364 17.43 -1.84 -26.54
CA LYS A 364 18.55 -2.65 -26.05
C LYS A 364 18.34 -2.90 -24.56
N TRP A 365 18.68 -4.10 -24.08
CA TRP A 365 18.50 -4.48 -22.69
C TRP A 365 19.05 -3.45 -21.69
N TRP A 366 20.27 -2.92 -21.95
CA TRP A 366 20.88 -1.92 -21.08
C TRP A 366 20.16 -0.56 -21.11
N GLN A 367 19.50 -0.20 -22.23
CA GLN A 367 18.71 1.03 -22.32
C GLN A 367 17.42 0.89 -21.53
N ALA A 368 16.75 -0.26 -21.67
CA ALA A 368 15.53 -0.57 -20.91
C ALA A 368 15.85 -0.53 -19.41
N THR A 369 16.85 -1.29 -18.95
CA THR A 369 17.23 -1.33 -17.53
C THR A 369 17.66 0.04 -17.00
N LEU A 370 18.43 0.83 -17.74
CA LEU A 370 18.85 2.15 -17.27
C LEU A 370 17.65 3.09 -17.10
N LEU A 371 16.75 3.16 -18.09
CA LEU A 371 15.61 4.08 -18.03
C LEU A 371 14.59 3.66 -16.96
N ASN A 372 14.40 2.35 -16.79
CA ASN A 372 13.57 1.76 -15.75
C ASN A 372 14.13 2.05 -14.36
N PHE A 373 15.43 1.82 -14.13
CA PHE A 373 16.10 2.19 -12.88
C PHE A 373 16.01 3.71 -12.59
N LEU A 374 16.12 4.55 -13.62
CA LEU A 374 15.95 6.01 -13.46
C LEU A 374 14.51 6.38 -13.06
N CYS A 375 13.49 5.63 -13.51
CA CYS A 375 12.12 5.80 -13.04
C CYS A 375 11.98 5.30 -11.59
N GLY A 376 12.59 4.16 -11.24
CA GLY A 376 12.71 3.67 -9.86
C GLY A 376 13.32 4.68 -8.87
N CYS A 377 14.23 5.55 -9.33
CA CYS A 377 14.78 6.62 -8.51
C CYS A 377 13.73 7.67 -8.07
N ALA A 378 12.54 7.70 -8.67
CA ALA A 378 11.42 8.51 -8.21
C ALA A 378 10.97 8.15 -6.79
N ALA A 379 11.18 6.90 -6.35
CA ALA A 379 10.93 6.48 -4.97
C ALA A 379 11.81 7.22 -3.96
N VAL A 380 13.08 7.47 -4.31
CA VAL A 380 13.97 8.27 -3.47
C VAL A 380 13.48 9.70 -3.36
N LEU A 381 13.04 10.29 -4.48
CA LEU A 381 12.48 11.64 -4.49
C LEU A 381 11.22 11.72 -3.61
N GLY A 382 10.28 10.78 -3.79
CA GLY A 382 9.07 10.71 -2.99
C GLY A 382 9.37 10.57 -1.50
N ALA A 383 10.27 9.65 -1.15
CA ALA A 383 10.64 9.39 0.24
C ALA A 383 11.29 10.61 0.91
N ILE A 384 12.17 11.33 0.22
CA ILE A 384 12.76 12.57 0.74
C ILE A 384 11.68 13.64 0.96
N VAL A 385 10.75 13.80 0.01
CA VAL A 385 9.68 14.80 0.10
C VAL A 385 8.76 14.47 1.28
N ALA A 386 8.27 13.24 1.40
CA ALA A 386 7.39 12.82 2.50
C ALA A 386 8.09 12.83 3.86
N TYR A 387 9.40 12.60 3.90
CA TYR A 387 10.16 12.66 5.15
C TYR A 387 10.27 14.10 5.71
N TYR A 388 10.50 15.09 4.84
CA TYR A 388 10.69 16.49 5.27
C TYR A 388 9.42 17.35 5.20
N ALA A 389 8.42 16.97 4.42
CA ALA A 389 7.15 17.71 4.28
C ALA A 389 5.98 16.85 4.76
N ASP A 390 4.95 17.48 5.32
CA ASP A 390 3.68 16.81 5.57
C ASP A 390 2.86 16.84 4.27
N ILE A 391 2.75 15.68 3.63
CA ILE A 391 1.92 15.52 2.43
C ILE A 391 0.48 15.27 2.90
N PRO A 392 -0.50 16.10 2.49
CA PRO A 392 -1.88 15.82 2.83
C PRO A 392 -2.34 14.53 2.16
N SER A 393 -3.18 13.74 2.83
CA SER A 393 -3.69 12.45 2.32
C SER A 393 -4.30 12.59 0.92
N GLU A 394 -4.97 13.71 0.64
CA GLU A 394 -5.51 14.02 -0.68
C GLU A 394 -4.43 14.01 -1.78
N ALA A 395 -3.27 14.61 -1.52
CA ALA A 395 -2.20 14.70 -2.53
C ALA A 395 -1.56 13.34 -2.79
N GLU A 396 -1.36 12.54 -1.73
CA GLU A 396 -0.86 11.17 -1.85
C GLU A 396 -1.85 10.28 -2.60
N GLY A 397 -3.13 10.32 -2.22
CA GLY A 397 -4.21 9.64 -2.91
C GLY A 397 -4.36 10.05 -4.37
N ALA A 398 -4.16 11.33 -4.69
CA ALA A 398 -4.19 11.81 -6.08
C ALA A 398 -3.05 11.22 -6.93
N VAL A 399 -1.84 11.12 -6.37
CA VAL A 399 -0.69 10.51 -7.07
C VAL A 399 -0.91 9.01 -7.28
N LEU A 400 -1.42 8.29 -6.27
CA LEU A 400 -1.80 6.87 -6.39
C LEU A 400 -2.88 6.64 -7.45
N ALA A 401 -3.96 7.43 -7.45
CA ALA A 401 -5.03 7.33 -8.46
C ALA A 401 -4.50 7.63 -9.88
N LEU A 402 -3.58 8.59 -10.01
CA LEU A 402 -2.96 8.94 -11.28
C LEU A 402 -2.07 7.78 -11.80
N ALA A 403 -1.22 7.21 -10.94
CA ALA A 403 -0.41 6.03 -11.26
C ALA A 403 -1.29 4.83 -11.68
N GLY A 404 -2.32 4.53 -10.88
CA GLY A 404 -3.29 3.47 -11.15
C GLY A 404 -4.00 3.66 -12.49
N GLY A 405 -4.37 4.90 -12.83
CA GLY A 405 -4.94 5.24 -14.13
C GLY A 405 -3.99 4.99 -15.31
N VAL A 406 -2.70 5.32 -15.17
CA VAL A 406 -1.69 5.06 -16.21
C VAL A 406 -1.44 3.56 -16.39
N PHE A 407 -1.32 2.79 -15.31
CA PHE A 407 -1.17 1.34 -15.40
C PHE A 407 -2.41 0.66 -15.95
N LEU A 408 -3.60 1.16 -15.63
CA LEU A 408 -4.83 0.70 -16.26
C LEU A 408 -4.80 0.95 -17.78
N TYR A 409 -4.29 2.09 -18.24
CA TYR A 409 -4.08 2.36 -19.67
C TYR A 409 -3.11 1.35 -20.29
N VAL A 410 -1.92 1.15 -19.71
CA VAL A 410 -0.91 0.22 -20.25
C VAL A 410 -1.45 -1.22 -20.29
N ALA A 411 -2.05 -1.70 -19.20
CA ALA A 411 -2.58 -3.05 -19.10
C ALA A 411 -3.71 -3.30 -20.12
N LEU A 412 -4.69 -2.38 -20.22
CA LEU A 412 -5.88 -2.59 -21.05
C LEU A 412 -5.72 -2.20 -22.51
N THR A 413 -4.85 -1.24 -22.84
CA THR A 413 -4.72 -0.76 -24.22
C THR A 413 -3.47 -1.30 -24.92
N GLU A 414 -2.35 -1.40 -24.21
CA GLU A 414 -1.09 -1.86 -24.81
C GLU A 414 -0.90 -3.37 -24.68
N LEU A 415 -1.20 -3.95 -23.52
CA LEU A 415 -0.91 -5.37 -23.24
C LEU A 415 -2.09 -6.31 -23.47
N ALA A 416 -3.33 -5.89 -23.19
CA ALA A 416 -4.53 -6.72 -23.40
C ALA A 416 -4.69 -7.29 -24.82
N PRO A 417 -4.31 -6.58 -25.92
CA PRO A 417 -4.31 -7.18 -27.24
C PRO A 417 -3.45 -8.43 -27.35
N SER A 418 -2.34 -8.51 -26.60
CA SER A 418 -1.48 -9.71 -26.54
C SER A 418 -2.11 -10.85 -25.74
N VAL A 419 -3.03 -10.57 -24.81
CA VAL A 419 -3.79 -11.59 -24.08
C VAL A 419 -4.92 -12.16 -24.94
N ASN A 420 -5.57 -11.30 -25.72
CA ASN A 420 -6.76 -11.65 -26.49
C ASN A 420 -6.46 -12.30 -27.85
N HIS A 421 -5.24 -12.19 -28.37
CA HIS A 421 -4.82 -12.84 -29.62
C HIS A 421 -3.98 -14.08 -29.32
N THR A 422 -4.46 -15.25 -29.71
CA THR A 422 -3.68 -16.49 -29.55
C THR A 422 -2.72 -16.64 -30.73
N PRO A 423 -1.40 -16.85 -30.49
CA PRO A 423 -0.45 -17.07 -31.58
C PRO A 423 -0.79 -18.36 -32.34
N GLU A 424 -0.41 -18.42 -33.61
CA GLU A 424 -0.55 -19.63 -34.42
C GLU A 424 0.12 -20.82 -33.72
N SER A 425 -0.69 -21.82 -33.40
CA SER A 425 -0.29 -22.96 -32.58
C SER A 425 -1.03 -24.20 -33.08
N SER A 426 -0.37 -25.36 -33.01
CA SER A 426 -1.01 -26.65 -33.26
C SER A 426 -2.14 -26.97 -32.26
N TRP A 427 -2.20 -26.26 -31.12
CA TRP A 427 -3.16 -26.45 -30.04
C TRP A 427 -3.75 -25.12 -29.56
N PRO A 428 -4.59 -24.43 -30.35
CA PRO A 428 -5.02 -23.06 -30.09
C PRO A 428 -5.79 -22.91 -28.77
N LEU A 429 -6.69 -23.85 -28.44
CA LEU A 429 -7.43 -23.81 -27.18
C LEU A 429 -6.49 -23.92 -25.96
N LEU A 430 -5.50 -24.82 -26.03
CA LEU A 430 -4.56 -25.02 -24.92
C LEU A 430 -3.66 -23.79 -24.75
N THR A 431 -3.22 -23.17 -25.84
CA THR A 431 -2.46 -21.92 -25.81
C THR A 431 -3.31 -20.77 -25.23
N ALA A 432 -4.58 -20.65 -25.60
CA ALA A 432 -5.49 -19.66 -25.01
C ALA A 432 -5.69 -19.88 -23.50
N CYS A 433 -5.96 -21.11 -23.07
CA CYS A 433 -6.07 -21.44 -21.64
C CYS A 433 -4.78 -21.13 -20.88
N ALA A 434 -3.62 -21.50 -21.43
CA ALA A 434 -2.33 -21.18 -20.81
C ALA A 434 -2.10 -19.67 -20.70
N THR A 435 -2.50 -18.90 -21.72
CA THR A 435 -2.40 -17.43 -21.74
C THR A 435 -3.21 -16.82 -20.60
N ILE A 436 -4.47 -17.23 -20.44
CA ILE A 436 -5.36 -16.76 -19.36
C ILE A 436 -4.83 -17.19 -17.99
N THR A 437 -4.36 -18.43 -17.84
CA THR A 437 -3.78 -18.91 -16.58
C THR A 437 -2.57 -18.08 -16.18
N ILE A 438 -1.69 -17.75 -17.12
CA ILE A 438 -0.48 -16.95 -16.84
C ILE A 438 -0.84 -15.50 -16.50
N PHE A 439 -1.88 -14.94 -17.13
CA PHE A 439 -2.45 -13.66 -16.72
C PHE A 439 -2.94 -13.69 -15.27
N ILE A 440 -3.71 -14.73 -14.90
CA ILE A 440 -4.22 -14.91 -13.54
C ILE A 440 -3.07 -15.07 -12.54
N VAL A 441 -2.02 -15.81 -12.90
CA VAL A 441 -0.82 -15.95 -12.05
C VAL A 441 -0.17 -14.58 -11.80
N GLY A 442 -0.06 -13.74 -12.82
CA GLY A 442 0.46 -12.37 -12.68
C GLY A 442 -0.42 -11.48 -11.79
N ALA A 443 -1.75 -11.58 -11.95
CA ALA A 443 -2.67 -10.83 -11.10
C ALA A 443 -2.65 -11.32 -9.64
N ALA A 444 -2.59 -12.63 -9.45
CA ALA A 444 -2.53 -13.27 -8.14
C ALA A 444 -1.21 -12.99 -7.42
N SER A 445 -0.08 -12.86 -8.13
CA SER A 445 1.20 -12.52 -7.48
C SER A 445 1.17 -11.16 -6.81
N ILE A 446 0.40 -10.21 -7.35
CA ILE A 446 0.16 -8.91 -6.70
C ILE A 446 -0.88 -9.05 -5.57
N GLY A 447 -2.01 -9.72 -5.83
CA GLY A 447 -3.06 -9.88 -4.81
C GLY A 447 -2.62 -10.64 -3.56
N LEU A 448 -1.69 -11.59 -3.68
CA LEU A 448 -1.15 -12.34 -2.53
C LEU A 448 -0.31 -11.48 -1.59
N ILE A 449 0.30 -10.41 -2.09
CA ILE A 449 1.12 -9.49 -1.29
C ILE A 449 0.25 -8.69 -0.31
N LEU A 450 -1.03 -8.49 -0.64
CA LEU A 450 -1.98 -7.74 0.17
C LEU A 450 -2.57 -8.50 1.37
N LEU A 451 -2.36 -9.82 1.45
CA LEU A 451 -2.96 -10.63 2.53
C LEU A 451 -2.41 -10.28 3.93
N ASP A 452 -1.22 -9.71 4.00
CA ASP A 452 -0.55 -9.29 5.23
C ASP A 452 -0.22 -7.77 5.22
N HIS A 453 -0.97 -6.95 4.47
CA HIS A 453 -0.73 -5.51 4.40
C HIS A 453 -1.22 -4.81 5.69
N GLU A 454 -0.28 -4.25 6.44
CA GLU A 454 -0.55 -3.45 7.64
C GLU A 454 -0.42 -1.96 7.31
N HIS A 455 -1.33 -1.12 7.81
CA HIS A 455 -1.18 0.34 7.77
C HIS A 455 -0.65 0.84 9.11
N CYS A 456 0.35 1.70 9.07
CA CYS A 456 0.73 2.47 10.25
C CYS A 456 -0.20 3.68 10.36
N SER A 457 -0.94 3.76 11.46
CA SER A 457 -1.73 4.95 11.77
C SER A 457 -0.80 6.03 12.33
N ALA A 458 -0.36 6.97 11.50
CA ALA A 458 0.20 8.23 11.99
C ALA A 458 -0.90 8.94 12.81
N GLY A 459 -0.62 9.26 14.07
CA GLY A 459 -1.58 9.93 14.96
C GLY A 459 -2.13 11.23 14.34
N GLY A 460 -3.35 11.18 13.84
CA GLY A 460 -4.04 12.31 13.21
C GLY A 460 -4.72 13.19 14.26
N HIS A 461 -4.33 14.46 14.28
CA HIS A 461 -5.00 15.54 14.99
C HIS A 461 -6.51 15.56 14.73
N GLY A 462 -7.30 15.63 15.81
CA GLY A 462 -8.75 15.68 15.76
C GLY A 462 -9.29 16.91 15.04
N HIS A 463 -10.11 16.67 14.03
CA HIS A 463 -11.18 17.57 13.64
C HIS A 463 -12.48 16.96 14.17
N GLY A 464 -12.97 17.51 15.28
CA GLY A 464 -14.31 17.24 15.74
C GLY A 464 -15.28 18.00 14.85
N ASP A 465 -16.27 17.30 14.30
CA ASP A 465 -17.52 17.91 13.85
C ASP A 465 -18.68 17.11 14.41
N SER A 466 -19.19 17.64 15.52
CA SER A 466 -20.52 17.37 16.03
C SER A 466 -21.54 17.98 15.07
N HIS A 467 -22.35 17.17 14.41
CA HIS A 467 -23.64 17.61 13.90
C HIS A 467 -24.72 16.67 14.42
N GLY A 468 -25.35 17.11 15.50
CA GLY A 468 -26.66 16.62 15.89
C GLY A 468 -27.71 17.26 14.99
N ASP A 469 -28.55 16.42 14.39
CA ASP A 469 -29.81 16.85 13.80
C ASP A 469 -30.96 16.26 14.62
N ALA A 470 -31.44 17.09 15.55
CA ALA A 470 -32.82 17.05 16.00
C ALA A 470 -33.56 18.18 15.28
N HIS A 471 -34.58 17.83 14.49
CA HIS A 471 -35.93 18.42 14.44
C HIS A 471 -36.58 18.30 13.05
N GLY A 472 -37.83 17.81 13.04
CA GLY A 472 -38.89 18.34 12.15
C GLY A 472 -39.50 17.38 11.12
N ASP A 473 -40.26 16.36 11.56
CA ASP A 473 -41.74 16.29 11.49
C ASP A 473 -42.26 14.88 11.82
#